data_AF-A0A2W5ZDE4-F1
#
_entry.id   AF-A0A2W5ZDE4-F1
#
_cell.length_a   1.000
_cell.length_b   1.000
_cell.length_c   1.000
_cell.angle_alpha   90.00
_cell.angle_beta   90.00
_cell.angle_gamma   90.00
#
_symmetry.space_group_name_H-M   'P 1'
#
loop_
_entity.id
_entity.type
_entity.pdbx_description
1 polymer ?
#
loop_
_entity_poly.entity_id
_entity_poly.type
_entity_poly.pdbx_seq_one_letter_code
_entity_poly.pdbx_strand_id
1 'polypeptide(L)'
;NHPLAILFRPDPHLWDGRYANNAWLQELPRPLTKLTWDNPLLISPEQARQLKLRNGDMVRLSIGDASLTAPAWILPGQATDCVVALLGFGRPHAGTVGTGAGFDFYPLTGRADAPSLQKIAGHVNLASTDHHNLIFDEAGDYARHGTLAAYTADPHFLADRKPEPHLYRWKPEGPAAWAMSVDLNACIGCNACVVACQAENNIPVVGKEQVLREREMHWLRIDRYYEGSPAAPASYFQPVLCMHCEEAPCEVVCPVGATVHDSEGLNVMVYNRCVGTRFCSNNCPYKVRRFNYFAFAKEEQRPPEARNPDVTVRGGGVMEKCTFCLQRIAEARIVADRENRPVGEVVTACQAACPTQAFTFGNMAAPDSEVAKRKQSPLDYALLAGQNTRPRVTYEARIRNPNPSLEGGGG
;
A
#
# COMPACT_ATOMS: atom_id res chain seq x y z
N ASN A 1 -32.17 -16.00 -13.24
CA ASN A 1 -32.00 -14.53 -13.27
C ASN A 1 -32.52 -13.96 -11.98
N HIS A 2 -31.65 -13.79 -10.99
CA HIS A 2 -31.99 -12.98 -9.84
C HIS A 2 -32.05 -11.51 -10.28
N PRO A 3 -32.94 -10.69 -9.69
CA PRO A 3 -32.93 -9.26 -9.95
C PRO A 3 -31.60 -8.67 -9.50
N LEU A 4 -31.09 -7.69 -10.26
CA LEU A 4 -29.89 -6.96 -9.88
C LEU A 4 -30.09 -6.30 -8.52
N ALA A 5 -29.11 -6.41 -7.63
CA ALA A 5 -29.07 -5.68 -6.37
C ALA A 5 -28.02 -4.56 -6.44
N ILE A 6 -28.24 -3.51 -5.64
CA ILE A 6 -27.25 -2.47 -5.40
C ILE A 6 -26.97 -2.36 -3.90
N LEU A 7 -25.68 -2.27 -3.56
CA LEU A 7 -25.22 -2.00 -2.21
C LEU A 7 -24.52 -0.65 -2.16
N PHE A 8 -25.09 0.26 -1.39
CA PHE A 8 -24.42 1.51 -1.02
C PHE A 8 -23.53 1.25 0.19
N ARG A 9 -22.24 1.58 0.07
CA ARG A 9 -21.27 1.44 1.16
C ARG A 9 -20.54 2.75 1.38
N PRO A 10 -20.23 3.14 2.63
CA PRO A 10 -19.29 4.23 2.87
C PRO A 10 -17.95 3.94 2.17
N ASP A 11 -17.30 4.97 1.61
CA ASP A 11 -15.91 4.81 1.19
C ASP A 11 -15.04 4.52 2.41
N PRO A 12 -14.05 3.59 2.34
CA PRO A 12 -13.24 3.21 3.49
C PRO A 12 -12.46 4.35 4.15
N HIS A 13 -12.25 5.48 3.45
CA HIS A 13 -11.45 6.62 3.95
C HIS A 13 -12.28 7.90 4.05
N LEU A 14 -13.11 8.19 3.05
CA LEU A 14 -13.96 9.38 3.06
C LEU A 14 -15.23 9.19 3.90
N TRP A 15 -15.58 7.93 4.21
CA TRP A 15 -16.77 7.53 4.94
C TRP A 15 -18.05 8.03 4.27
N ASP A 16 -18.72 9.01 4.87
CA ASP A 16 -19.93 9.66 4.37
C ASP A 16 -19.63 10.93 3.55
N GLY A 17 -18.36 11.27 3.33
CA GLY A 17 -17.93 12.46 2.60
C GLY A 17 -17.69 13.67 3.50
N ARG A 18 -17.78 13.54 4.84
CA ARG A 18 -17.34 14.58 5.78
C ARG A 18 -15.85 14.90 5.63
N TYR A 19 -15.05 13.92 5.17
CA TYR A 19 -13.61 14.07 4.92
C TYR A 19 -13.26 14.26 3.45
N ALA A 20 -14.23 14.55 2.56
CA ALA A 20 -13.99 14.68 1.13
C ALA A 20 -12.95 15.77 0.77
N ASN A 21 -12.75 16.78 1.65
CA ASN A 21 -11.74 17.81 1.46
C ASN A 21 -10.36 17.45 2.03
N ASN A 22 -10.16 16.23 2.52
CA ASN A 22 -8.87 15.76 2.99
C ASN A 22 -8.08 15.13 1.84
N ALA A 23 -7.02 15.81 1.43
CA ALA A 23 -6.20 15.42 0.29
C ALA A 23 -5.46 14.08 0.51
N TRP A 24 -5.01 13.78 1.74
CA TRP A 24 -4.40 12.49 2.05
C TRP A 24 -5.39 11.35 1.81
N LEU A 25 -6.63 11.50 2.27
CA LEU A 25 -7.65 10.44 2.13
C LEU A 25 -8.21 10.32 0.71
N GLN A 26 -8.09 11.37 -0.11
CA GLN A 26 -8.46 11.33 -1.53
C GLN A 26 -7.44 10.56 -2.37
N GLU A 27 -6.15 10.81 -2.13
CA GLU A 27 -5.03 10.13 -2.79
C GLU A 27 -4.77 8.72 -2.21
N LEU A 28 -5.29 8.42 -1.01
CA LEU A 28 -5.10 7.11 -0.38
C LEU A 28 -5.73 6.00 -1.23
N PRO A 29 -4.97 5.00 -1.71
CA PRO A 29 -5.51 3.95 -2.57
C PRO A 29 -6.53 3.10 -1.84
N ARG A 30 -7.69 2.84 -2.45
CA ARG A 30 -8.71 2.00 -1.78
C ARG A 30 -8.19 0.56 -1.62
N PRO A 31 -8.40 -0.11 -0.47
CA PRO A 31 -7.79 -1.41 -0.16
C PRO A 31 -7.93 -2.44 -1.27
N LEU A 32 -9.14 -2.55 -1.82
CA LEU A 32 -9.47 -3.51 -2.86
C LEU A 32 -9.19 -2.98 -4.26
N THR A 33 -9.62 -1.77 -4.63
CA THR A 33 -9.53 -1.32 -6.03
C THR A 33 -8.22 -0.63 -6.38
N LYS A 34 -7.46 -0.19 -5.37
CA LYS A 34 -6.26 0.68 -5.48
C LYS A 34 -6.51 2.02 -6.19
N LEU A 35 -7.78 2.35 -6.41
CA LEU A 35 -8.23 3.63 -6.94
C LEU A 35 -7.99 4.76 -5.94
N THR A 36 -7.74 5.93 -6.50
CA THR A 36 -7.53 7.22 -5.85
C THR A 36 -8.44 8.22 -6.56
N TRP A 37 -8.88 9.28 -5.88
CA TRP A 37 -9.69 10.37 -6.44
C TRP A 37 -11.06 10.01 -7.09
N ASP A 38 -11.38 8.72 -7.25
CA ASP A 38 -12.56 8.20 -7.96
C ASP A 38 -13.32 7.13 -7.17
N ASN A 39 -14.63 7.04 -7.41
CA ASN A 39 -15.55 6.00 -6.92
C ASN A 39 -16.46 5.45 -8.05
N PRO A 40 -15.93 4.60 -8.94
CA PRO A 40 -16.75 3.92 -9.95
C PRO A 40 -17.74 2.95 -9.30
N LEU A 41 -18.72 2.48 -10.10
CA LEU A 41 -19.56 1.35 -9.73
C LEU A 41 -18.75 0.05 -9.79
N LEU A 42 -18.70 -0.69 -8.68
CA LEU A 42 -17.97 -1.95 -8.62
C LEU A 42 -18.87 -3.09 -9.12
N ILE A 43 -18.41 -3.82 -10.13
CA ILE A 43 -19.15 -4.90 -10.78
C ILE A 43 -18.32 -6.18 -10.83
N SER A 44 -19.01 -7.32 -10.95
CA SER A 44 -18.37 -8.62 -11.08
C SER A 44 -17.72 -8.83 -12.46
N PRO A 45 -16.70 -9.70 -12.57
CA PRO A 45 -16.15 -10.10 -13.87
C PRO A 45 -17.19 -10.76 -14.79
N GLU A 46 -18.18 -11.44 -14.23
CA GLU A 46 -19.25 -12.07 -15.01
C GLU A 46 -20.22 -11.03 -15.59
N GLN A 47 -20.71 -10.10 -14.78
CA GLN A 47 -21.57 -9.02 -15.24
C GLN A 47 -20.86 -8.15 -16.28
N ALA A 48 -19.57 -7.91 -16.10
CA ALA A 48 -18.75 -7.21 -17.07
C ALA A 48 -18.68 -7.95 -18.43
N ARG A 49 -18.53 -9.28 -18.43
CA ARG A 49 -18.57 -10.09 -19.66
C ARG A 49 -19.94 -10.01 -20.34
N GLN A 50 -21.02 -10.15 -19.58
CA GLN A 50 -22.39 -10.09 -20.11
C GLN A 50 -22.69 -8.72 -20.77
N LEU A 51 -22.28 -7.63 -20.12
CA LEU A 51 -22.49 -6.26 -20.62
C LEU A 51 -21.36 -5.76 -21.54
N LYS A 52 -20.36 -6.60 -21.83
CA LYS A 52 -19.15 -6.27 -22.61
C LYS A 52 -18.47 -4.98 -22.10
N LEU A 53 -18.33 -4.85 -20.78
CA LEU A 53 -17.71 -3.71 -20.11
C LEU A 53 -16.21 -3.94 -19.89
N ARG A 54 -15.47 -2.83 -19.92
CA ARG A 54 -14.08 -2.73 -19.47
C ARG A 54 -13.99 -1.70 -18.33
N ASN A 55 -12.91 -1.73 -17.56
CA ASN A 55 -12.66 -0.71 -16.54
C ASN A 55 -12.68 0.70 -17.17
N GLY A 56 -13.48 1.59 -16.58
CA GLY A 56 -13.66 2.96 -17.05
C GLY A 56 -14.78 3.14 -18.10
N ASP A 57 -15.36 2.06 -18.64
CA ASP A 57 -16.54 2.19 -19.51
C ASP A 57 -17.70 2.81 -18.73
N MET A 58 -18.44 3.74 -19.36
CA MET A 58 -19.55 4.42 -18.71
C MET A 58 -20.82 3.56 -18.70
N VAL A 59 -21.52 3.59 -17.58
CA VAL A 59 -22.81 2.92 -17.38
C VAL A 59 -23.83 3.90 -16.80
N ARG A 60 -25.09 3.73 -17.19
CA ARG A 60 -26.24 4.36 -16.54
C ARG A 60 -26.84 3.38 -15.55
N LEU A 61 -26.85 3.77 -14.29
CA LEU A 61 -27.56 3.10 -13.21
C LEU A 61 -28.90 3.80 -12.99
N SER A 62 -30.00 3.05 -13.05
CA SER A 62 -31.35 3.59 -12.85
C SER A 62 -32.07 2.85 -11.74
N ILE A 63 -32.76 3.58 -10.86
CA ILE A 63 -33.62 3.05 -9.78
C ILE A 63 -34.91 3.87 -9.75
N GLY A 64 -35.99 3.29 -10.27
CA GLY A 64 -37.26 3.99 -10.48
C GLY A 64 -37.10 5.13 -11.49
N ASP A 65 -37.48 6.34 -11.09
CA ASP A 65 -37.37 7.57 -11.89
C ASP A 65 -36.00 8.26 -11.82
N ALA A 66 -35.12 7.83 -10.91
CA ALA A 66 -33.77 8.38 -10.80
C ALA A 66 -32.75 7.58 -11.58
N SER A 67 -31.80 8.28 -12.17
CA SER A 67 -30.65 7.66 -12.83
C SER A 67 -29.38 8.48 -12.62
N LEU A 68 -28.25 7.78 -12.63
CA LEU A 68 -26.93 8.39 -12.57
C LEU A 68 -26.00 7.68 -13.53
N THR A 69 -25.11 8.45 -14.16
CA THR A 69 -24.08 7.95 -15.06
C THR A 69 -22.74 7.93 -14.32
N ALA A 70 -22.10 6.75 -14.25
CA ALA A 70 -20.80 6.56 -13.61
C ALA A 70 -19.97 5.52 -14.39
N PRO A 71 -18.64 5.52 -14.28
CA PRO A 71 -17.79 4.48 -14.84
C PRO A 71 -17.94 3.19 -14.04
N ALA A 72 -17.75 2.06 -14.71
CA ALA A 72 -17.68 0.75 -14.09
C ALA A 72 -16.23 0.35 -13.76
N TRP A 73 -16.06 -0.39 -12.67
CA TRP A 73 -14.80 -1.03 -12.28
C TRP A 73 -15.02 -2.49 -11.94
N ILE A 74 -14.34 -3.35 -12.67
CA ILE A 74 -14.42 -4.80 -12.53
C ILE A 74 -13.57 -5.19 -11.32
N LEU A 75 -14.22 -5.74 -10.30
CA LEU A 75 -13.58 -6.17 -9.06
C LEU A 75 -13.67 -7.70 -8.93
N PRO A 76 -12.55 -8.43 -8.96
CA PRO A 76 -12.55 -9.86 -8.68
C PRO A 76 -13.13 -10.17 -7.29
N GLY A 77 -13.95 -11.21 -7.21
CA GLY A 77 -14.67 -11.61 -5.99
C GLY A 77 -15.97 -10.84 -5.71
N GLN A 78 -16.34 -9.88 -6.57
CA GLN A 78 -17.63 -9.22 -6.48
C GLN A 78 -18.75 -10.17 -6.94
N ALA A 79 -19.86 -10.23 -6.19
CA ALA A 79 -20.99 -11.08 -6.50
C ALA A 79 -21.67 -10.70 -7.83
N THR A 80 -22.09 -11.71 -8.62
CA THR A 80 -22.58 -11.53 -10.00
C THR A 80 -23.76 -10.57 -10.12
N ASP A 81 -24.78 -10.75 -9.29
CA ASP A 81 -26.03 -9.99 -9.34
C ASP A 81 -26.02 -8.77 -8.38
N CYS A 82 -24.84 -8.24 -8.05
CA CYS A 82 -24.70 -7.12 -7.11
C CYS A 82 -23.69 -6.06 -7.59
N VAL A 83 -24.16 -4.81 -7.71
CA VAL A 83 -23.29 -3.65 -7.91
C VAL A 83 -23.02 -2.97 -6.56
N VAL A 84 -21.80 -2.50 -6.33
CA VAL A 84 -21.48 -1.69 -5.14
C VAL A 84 -21.21 -0.25 -5.57
N ALA A 85 -21.83 0.71 -4.89
CA ALA A 85 -21.61 2.14 -5.03
C ALA A 85 -21.01 2.69 -3.74
N LEU A 86 -19.81 3.27 -3.83
CA LEU A 86 -19.14 3.89 -2.69
C LEU A 86 -19.61 5.34 -2.50
N LEU A 87 -20.06 5.67 -1.29
CA LEU A 87 -20.53 7.01 -0.90
C LEU A 87 -19.36 7.91 -0.47
N GLY A 88 -19.64 9.20 -0.35
CA GLY A 88 -18.68 10.19 0.17
C GLY A 88 -17.97 11.06 -0.87
N PHE A 89 -18.26 10.84 -2.16
CA PHE A 89 -17.76 11.62 -3.29
C PHE A 89 -18.86 12.49 -3.92
N GLY A 90 -18.53 13.18 -5.02
CA GLY A 90 -19.46 13.94 -5.85
C GLY A 90 -20.01 15.19 -5.16
N ARG A 91 -19.33 15.66 -4.10
CA ARG A 91 -19.79 16.80 -3.31
C ARG A 91 -19.57 18.11 -4.10
N PRO A 92 -20.61 18.95 -4.29
CA PRO A 92 -20.48 20.20 -5.05
C PRO A 92 -19.71 21.29 -4.29
N HIS A 93 -19.63 21.18 -2.96
CA HIS A 93 -19.01 22.16 -2.07
C HIS A 93 -18.15 21.47 -1.00
N ALA A 94 -17.18 20.65 -1.41
CA ALA A 94 -16.24 20.03 -0.46
C ALA A 94 -15.12 21.00 -0.03
N GLY A 95 -14.73 21.91 -0.92
CA GLY A 95 -13.56 22.78 -0.75
C GLY A 95 -12.65 22.71 -1.97
N THR A 96 -11.34 22.90 -1.79
CA THR A 96 -10.36 22.95 -2.88
C THR A 96 -9.89 21.57 -3.36
N VAL A 97 -10.15 20.51 -2.58
CA VAL A 97 -9.67 19.15 -2.86
C VAL A 97 -10.77 18.28 -3.46
N GLY A 98 -11.90 18.15 -2.75
CA GLY A 98 -12.94 17.16 -3.08
C GLY A 98 -14.04 17.64 -4.01
N THR A 99 -14.05 18.91 -4.40
CA THR A 99 -15.13 19.47 -5.22
C THR A 99 -15.03 18.92 -6.63
N GLY A 100 -16.10 18.24 -7.08
CA GLY A 100 -16.12 17.59 -8.40
C GLY A 100 -15.31 16.28 -8.48
N ALA A 101 -14.78 15.76 -7.37
CA ALA A 101 -14.14 14.46 -7.32
C ALA A 101 -15.20 13.34 -7.27
N GLY A 102 -15.09 12.36 -8.15
CA GLY A 102 -15.97 11.19 -8.19
C GLY A 102 -17.45 11.51 -8.53
N PHE A 103 -18.34 10.63 -8.08
CA PHE A 103 -19.76 10.59 -8.42
C PHE A 103 -20.61 10.55 -7.14
N ASP A 104 -21.68 11.35 -7.10
CA ASP A 104 -22.58 11.41 -5.94
C ASP A 104 -23.70 10.37 -6.07
N PHE A 105 -23.59 9.26 -5.35
CA PHE A 105 -24.62 8.21 -5.33
C PHE A 105 -25.70 8.42 -4.28
N TYR A 106 -25.62 9.44 -3.41
CA TYR A 106 -26.65 9.69 -2.38
C TYR A 106 -28.08 9.83 -2.95
N PRO A 107 -28.32 10.49 -4.10
CA PRO A 107 -29.67 10.61 -4.68
C PRO A 107 -30.35 9.28 -5.04
N LEU A 108 -29.57 8.19 -5.15
CA LEU A 108 -30.08 6.85 -5.43
C LEU A 108 -30.39 6.03 -4.17
N THR A 109 -30.00 6.51 -2.99
CA THR A 109 -30.20 5.79 -1.72
C THR A 109 -31.67 5.82 -1.28
N GLY A 110 -32.10 4.79 -0.52
CA GLY A 110 -33.45 4.72 0.06
C GLY A 110 -34.59 4.39 -0.91
N ARG A 111 -34.28 4.08 -2.17
CA ARG A 111 -35.26 3.73 -3.22
C ARG A 111 -35.58 2.23 -3.20
N ALA A 112 -36.84 1.87 -3.46
CA ALA A 112 -37.33 0.50 -3.36
C ALA A 112 -37.36 -0.25 -4.70
N ASP A 113 -37.32 0.47 -5.83
CA ASP A 113 -37.35 -0.12 -7.17
C ASP A 113 -36.12 -0.99 -7.44
N ALA A 114 -36.27 -1.98 -8.33
CA ALA A 114 -35.14 -2.79 -8.76
C ALA A 114 -34.16 -1.94 -9.59
N PRO A 115 -32.85 -1.98 -9.29
CA PRO A 115 -31.86 -1.28 -10.09
C PRO A 115 -31.70 -1.91 -11.47
N SER A 116 -31.41 -1.09 -12.47
CA SER A 116 -30.97 -1.56 -13.79
C SER A 116 -29.67 -0.87 -14.19
N LEU A 117 -28.84 -1.61 -14.93
CA LEU A 117 -27.53 -1.15 -15.38
C LEU A 117 -27.46 -1.26 -16.90
N GLN A 118 -27.16 -0.14 -17.57
CA GLN A 118 -27.05 -0.07 -19.02
C GLN A 118 -25.68 0.49 -19.41
N LYS A 119 -24.95 -0.21 -20.28
CA LYS A 119 -23.76 0.33 -20.91
C LYS A 119 -24.14 1.51 -21.82
N ILE A 120 -23.43 2.62 -21.71
CA ILE A 120 -23.60 3.79 -22.57
C ILE A 120 -22.29 4.14 -23.27
N ALA A 121 -22.35 5.07 -24.23
CA ALA A 121 -21.15 5.59 -24.86
C ALA A 121 -20.33 6.44 -23.88
N GLY A 122 -19.02 6.23 -23.85
CA GLY A 122 -18.07 6.97 -23.02
C GLY A 122 -17.09 6.07 -22.29
N HIS A 123 -15.90 6.61 -22.01
CA HIS A 123 -14.87 5.96 -21.22
C HIS A 123 -14.12 7.03 -20.42
N VAL A 124 -13.75 6.70 -19.18
CA VAL A 124 -12.99 7.58 -18.28
C VAL A 124 -11.79 6.82 -17.74
N ASN A 125 -10.62 7.48 -17.76
CA ASN A 125 -9.44 6.99 -17.08
C ASN A 125 -9.58 7.20 -15.57
N LEU A 126 -9.49 6.09 -14.83
CA LEU A 126 -9.61 6.07 -13.37
C LEU A 126 -8.21 5.94 -12.76
N ALA A 127 -7.90 6.80 -11.80
CA ALA A 127 -6.57 6.85 -11.21
C ALA A 127 -6.38 5.70 -10.22
N SER A 128 -5.67 4.65 -10.63
CA SER A 128 -5.23 3.55 -9.76
C SER A 128 -3.74 3.67 -9.48
N THR A 129 -3.30 3.21 -8.31
CA THR A 129 -1.88 3.01 -7.99
C THR A 129 -1.38 1.60 -8.31
N ASP A 130 -2.30 0.72 -8.71
CA ASP A 130 -2.02 -0.62 -9.19
C ASP A 130 -2.59 -0.78 -10.60
N HIS A 131 -1.70 -1.08 -11.54
CA HIS A 131 -2.00 -1.18 -12.97
C HIS A 131 -2.02 -2.64 -13.46
N HIS A 132 -1.69 -3.59 -12.58
CA HIS A 132 -1.71 -5.01 -12.89
C HIS A 132 -2.72 -5.70 -11.97
N ASN A 133 -3.85 -6.16 -12.53
CA ASN A 133 -4.70 -7.11 -11.82
C ASN A 133 -4.02 -8.47 -11.83
N LEU A 134 -3.06 -8.65 -10.92
CA LEU A 134 -2.32 -9.88 -10.76
C LEU A 134 -3.21 -10.89 -10.04
N ILE A 135 -3.92 -11.69 -10.84
CA ILE A 135 -4.46 -12.98 -10.43
C ILE A 135 -3.39 -14.00 -10.75
N PHE A 136 -2.90 -14.72 -9.75
CA PHE A 136 -1.94 -15.79 -9.91
C PHE A 136 -2.59 -17.14 -9.64
N ASP A 137 -2.06 -18.19 -10.27
CA ASP A 137 -2.54 -19.56 -10.06
C ASP A 137 -1.95 -20.17 -8.77
N GLU A 138 -0.74 -19.76 -8.37
CA GLU A 138 -0.07 -20.21 -7.15
C GLU A 138 0.72 -19.08 -6.47
N ALA A 139 0.94 -19.22 -5.16
CA ALA A 139 1.75 -18.31 -4.36
C ALA A 139 3.21 -18.26 -4.87
N GLY A 140 3.61 -17.11 -5.42
CA GLY A 140 5.01 -16.82 -5.74
C GLY A 140 5.79 -16.28 -4.54
N ASP A 141 6.86 -15.51 -4.81
CA ASP A 141 7.60 -14.76 -3.78
C ASP A 141 6.78 -13.63 -3.13
N TYR A 142 5.57 -13.36 -3.63
CA TYR A 142 4.67 -12.32 -3.16
C TYR A 142 3.62 -12.90 -2.22
N ALA A 143 3.36 -12.19 -1.12
CA ALA A 143 2.34 -12.50 -0.12
C ALA A 143 2.25 -13.99 0.21
N ARG A 144 3.39 -14.61 0.58
CA ARG A 144 3.46 -16.04 0.84
C ARG A 144 2.42 -16.43 1.87
N HIS A 145 1.73 -17.53 1.59
CA HIS A 145 0.64 -17.99 2.43
C HIS A 145 0.48 -19.51 2.31
N GLY A 146 -0.15 -20.10 3.32
CA GLY A 146 -0.46 -21.52 3.37
C GLY A 146 -1.61 -21.81 4.32
N THR A 147 -1.78 -23.06 4.73
CA THR A 147 -2.85 -23.48 5.64
C THR A 147 -2.30 -23.86 7.02
N LEU A 148 -3.15 -23.81 8.04
CA LEU A 148 -2.80 -24.24 9.40
C LEU A 148 -2.43 -25.73 9.43
N ALA A 149 -3.11 -26.56 8.62
CA ALA A 149 -2.78 -27.97 8.49
C ALA A 149 -1.34 -28.18 7.97
N ALA A 150 -0.94 -27.45 6.92
CA ALA A 150 0.43 -27.51 6.39
C ALA A 150 1.46 -27.02 7.42
N TYR A 151 1.18 -25.90 8.09
CA TYR A 151 2.04 -25.36 9.15
C TYR A 151 2.21 -26.33 10.33
N THR A 152 1.15 -27.04 10.72
CA THR A 152 1.20 -28.03 11.81
C THR A 152 2.06 -29.24 11.43
N ALA A 153 2.05 -29.62 10.15
CA ALA A 153 2.86 -30.72 9.63
C ALA A 153 4.35 -30.34 9.50
N ASP A 154 4.64 -29.15 8.97
CA ASP A 154 5.98 -28.58 8.87
C ASP A 154 5.93 -27.06 9.06
N PRO A 155 6.39 -26.52 10.20
CA PRO A 155 6.38 -25.08 10.44
C PRO A 155 7.21 -24.27 9.42
N HIS A 156 8.21 -24.88 8.77
CA HIS A 156 9.14 -24.21 7.86
C HIS A 156 8.78 -24.40 6.38
N PHE A 157 7.59 -24.91 6.06
CA PHE A 157 7.18 -25.18 4.68
C PHE A 157 7.16 -23.94 3.75
N LEU A 158 7.08 -22.72 4.32
CA LEU A 158 7.14 -21.44 3.61
C LEU A 158 8.47 -20.69 3.80
N ALA A 159 9.40 -21.29 4.55
CA ALA A 159 10.66 -20.67 4.90
C ALA A 159 11.50 -20.36 3.66
N ASP A 160 12.36 -19.36 3.80
CA ASP A 160 13.12 -18.84 2.69
C ASP A 160 14.27 -19.72 2.24
N ARG A 161 14.72 -19.50 1.00
CA ARG A 161 16.01 -20.02 0.54
C ARG A 161 17.13 -19.36 1.35
N LYS A 162 18.12 -20.14 1.77
CA LYS A 162 19.30 -19.60 2.45
C LYS A 162 19.96 -18.51 1.59
N PRO A 163 20.38 -17.36 2.17
CA PRO A 163 21.06 -16.32 1.43
C PRO A 163 22.26 -16.87 0.68
N GLU A 164 22.43 -16.47 -0.58
CA GLU A 164 23.56 -16.91 -1.38
C GLU A 164 24.86 -16.20 -0.96
N PRO A 165 26.03 -16.83 -1.19
CA PRO A 165 27.32 -16.17 -1.06
C PRO A 165 27.38 -14.88 -1.90
N HIS A 166 28.16 -13.91 -1.44
CA HIS A 166 28.30 -12.57 -2.04
C HIS A 166 29.77 -12.13 -1.87
N LEU A 167 30.25 -11.31 -2.81
CA LEU A 167 31.67 -10.95 -2.91
C LEU A 167 32.07 -9.88 -1.88
N TYR A 168 31.21 -8.88 -1.66
CA TYR A 168 31.45 -7.79 -0.72
C TYR A 168 30.65 -8.06 0.54
N ARG A 169 31.28 -8.04 1.71
CA ARG A 169 30.59 -8.22 3.00
C ARG A 169 30.51 -6.88 3.69
N TRP A 170 29.39 -6.20 3.55
CA TRP A 170 29.09 -5.05 4.39
C TRP A 170 28.41 -5.50 5.68
N LYS A 171 28.79 -4.92 6.82
CA LYS A 171 28.14 -5.14 8.11
C LYS A 171 27.94 -3.79 8.78
N PRO A 172 26.81 -3.54 9.44
CA PRO A 172 26.67 -2.38 10.31
C PRO A 172 27.68 -2.47 11.46
N GLU A 173 28.36 -1.37 11.73
CA GLU A 173 29.34 -1.22 12.81
C GLU A 173 28.82 -0.31 13.95
N GLY A 174 27.58 0.17 13.83
CA GLY A 174 26.94 1.06 14.77
C GLY A 174 26.38 0.36 16.02
N PRO A 175 25.91 1.16 17.01
CA PRO A 175 25.38 0.64 18.27
C PRO A 175 24.05 -0.10 18.12
N ALA A 176 23.37 0.08 16.99
CA ALA A 176 22.13 -0.61 16.64
C ALA A 176 22.18 -1.13 15.21
N ALA A 177 21.32 -2.09 14.92
CA ALA A 177 21.10 -2.65 13.61
C ALA A 177 19.60 -2.62 13.34
N TRP A 178 19.10 -1.57 12.70
CA TRP A 178 17.65 -1.35 12.60
C TRP A 178 17.00 -2.29 11.58
N ALA A 179 15.86 -2.85 11.95
CA ALA A 179 15.14 -3.79 11.09
C ALA A 179 13.65 -3.79 11.37
N MET A 180 12.89 -4.40 10.47
CA MET A 180 11.44 -4.53 10.58
C MET A 180 11.01 -5.96 10.24
N SER A 181 10.04 -6.47 10.99
CA SER A 181 9.25 -7.65 10.61
C SER A 181 7.80 -7.22 10.37
N VAL A 182 7.17 -7.77 9.33
CA VAL A 182 5.79 -7.47 8.95
C VAL A 182 4.95 -8.75 8.92
N ASP A 183 3.99 -8.85 9.84
CA ASP A 183 3.05 -9.95 9.93
C ASP A 183 1.92 -9.83 8.89
N LEU A 184 1.97 -10.69 7.87
CA LEU A 184 0.96 -10.72 6.80
C LEU A 184 -0.34 -11.38 7.21
N ASN A 185 -0.34 -12.16 8.28
CA ASN A 185 -1.55 -12.74 8.85
C ASN A 185 -2.40 -11.68 9.53
N ALA A 186 -1.76 -10.72 10.22
CA ALA A 186 -2.40 -9.58 10.86
C ALA A 186 -2.76 -8.43 9.89
N CYS A 187 -2.15 -8.37 8.70
CA CYS A 187 -2.40 -7.27 7.76
C CYS A 187 -3.77 -7.38 7.07
N ILE A 188 -4.65 -6.43 7.39
CA ILE A 188 -6.01 -6.33 6.79
C ILE A 188 -6.11 -5.33 5.63
N GLY A 189 -4.99 -4.73 5.21
CA GLY A 189 -4.98 -3.77 4.10
C GLY A 189 -5.66 -2.43 4.39
N CYS A 190 -5.74 -2.00 5.66
CA CYS A 190 -6.47 -0.79 6.07
C CYS A 190 -5.85 0.56 5.64
N ASN A 191 -4.63 0.57 5.11
CA ASN A 191 -3.87 1.77 4.70
C ASN A 191 -3.57 2.81 5.79
N ALA A 192 -3.87 2.55 7.07
CA ALA A 192 -3.51 3.47 8.16
C ALA A 192 -2.00 3.75 8.21
N CYS A 193 -1.16 2.74 7.92
CA CYS A 193 0.29 2.89 7.85
C CYS A 193 0.77 3.78 6.68
N VAL A 194 0.02 3.84 5.57
CA VAL A 194 0.33 4.69 4.40
C VAL A 194 0.12 6.15 4.77
N VAL A 195 -1.06 6.50 5.27
CA VAL A 195 -1.38 7.89 5.67
C VAL A 195 -0.54 8.35 6.87
N ALA A 196 -0.21 7.46 7.81
CA ALA A 196 0.71 7.79 8.90
C ALA A 196 2.11 8.11 8.37
N CYS A 197 2.61 7.37 7.38
CA CYS A 197 3.87 7.68 6.72
C CYS A 197 3.82 9.04 6.01
N GLN A 198 2.70 9.36 5.34
CA GLN A 198 2.47 10.64 4.67
C GLN A 198 2.42 11.83 5.62
N ALA A 199 1.72 11.68 6.75
CA ALA A 199 1.63 12.68 7.80
C ALA A 199 3.00 12.94 8.44
N GLU A 200 3.66 11.86 8.89
CA GLU A 200 4.94 11.90 9.61
C GLU A 200 6.08 12.44 8.76
N ASN A 201 6.19 11.99 7.51
CA ASN A 201 7.37 12.24 6.68
C ASN A 201 7.15 13.33 5.65
N ASN A 202 6.19 14.24 5.86
CA ASN A 202 5.89 15.36 4.97
C ASN A 202 5.74 14.95 3.50
N ILE A 203 5.17 13.77 3.23
CA ILE A 203 5.03 13.28 1.86
C ILE A 203 3.92 14.10 1.19
N PRO A 204 4.19 14.72 0.04
CA PRO A 204 3.23 15.62 -0.58
C PRO A 204 2.07 14.84 -1.21
N VAL A 205 0.91 15.48 -1.34
CA VAL A 205 -0.21 14.91 -2.10
C VAL A 205 -0.02 15.10 -3.60
N VAL A 206 -0.30 14.05 -4.37
CA VAL A 206 -0.30 14.07 -5.83
C VAL A 206 -1.71 14.00 -6.39
N GLY A 207 -2.06 14.97 -7.25
CA GLY A 207 -3.37 15.03 -7.90
C GLY A 207 -3.62 13.90 -8.89
N LYS A 208 -4.90 13.63 -9.15
CA LYS A 208 -5.41 12.56 -10.03
C LYS A 208 -4.64 12.40 -11.35
N GLU A 209 -4.36 13.51 -12.04
CA GLU A 209 -3.69 13.48 -13.34
C GLU A 209 -2.28 12.88 -13.27
N GLN A 210 -1.55 13.15 -12.19
CA GLN A 210 -0.20 12.63 -12.00
C GLN A 210 -0.21 11.20 -11.46
N VAL A 211 -1.21 10.81 -10.67
CA VAL A 211 -1.42 9.40 -10.29
C VAL A 211 -1.73 8.54 -11.53
N LEU A 212 -2.52 9.04 -12.49
CA LEU A 212 -2.72 8.38 -13.79
C LEU A 212 -1.44 8.16 -14.60
N ARG A 213 -0.36 8.87 -14.26
CA ARG A 213 0.96 8.75 -14.88
C ARG A 213 1.96 7.97 -14.00
N GLU A 214 1.48 7.29 -12.95
CA GLU A 214 2.26 6.45 -12.03
C GLU A 214 3.28 7.27 -11.20
N ARG A 215 2.83 8.42 -10.69
CA ARG A 215 3.68 9.38 -9.97
C ARG A 215 3.19 9.68 -8.56
N GLU A 216 2.37 8.80 -7.99
CA GLU A 216 1.92 8.92 -6.61
C GLU A 216 3.10 8.96 -5.64
N MET A 217 3.02 9.76 -4.58
CA MET A 217 4.08 9.86 -3.58
C MET A 217 3.67 9.08 -2.33
N HIS A 218 3.84 7.76 -2.36
CA HIS A 218 3.66 6.88 -1.19
C HIS A 218 4.93 6.07 -0.92
N TRP A 219 5.55 6.29 0.24
CA TRP A 219 6.80 5.58 0.63
C TRP A 219 6.56 4.15 1.10
N LEU A 220 5.34 3.87 1.50
CA LEU A 220 4.81 2.58 1.86
C LEU A 220 3.51 2.42 1.07
N ARG A 221 3.39 1.31 0.34
CA ARG A 221 2.16 0.93 -0.35
C ARG A 221 1.68 -0.40 0.19
N ILE A 222 0.40 -0.70 0.05
CA ILE A 222 -0.11 -2.04 0.33
C ILE A 222 -0.45 -2.66 -1.02
N ASP A 223 0.27 -3.71 -1.40
CA ASP A 223 -0.01 -4.48 -2.61
C ASP A 223 -1.16 -5.45 -2.32
N ARG A 224 -2.03 -5.68 -3.31
CA ARG A 224 -3.16 -6.61 -3.20
C ARG A 224 -3.03 -7.66 -4.30
N TYR A 225 -2.98 -8.92 -3.91
CA TYR A 225 -2.91 -10.05 -4.82
C TYR A 225 -4.18 -10.88 -4.76
N TYR A 226 -4.55 -11.45 -5.90
CA TYR A 226 -5.63 -12.41 -6.00
C TYR A 226 -5.08 -13.77 -6.39
N GLU A 227 -5.68 -14.82 -5.85
CA GLU A 227 -5.37 -16.20 -6.18
C GLU A 227 -6.65 -16.97 -6.50
N GLY A 228 -6.61 -17.78 -7.56
CA GLY A 228 -7.73 -18.59 -8.02
C GLY A 228 -8.68 -17.86 -8.97
N SER A 229 -9.93 -18.35 -9.05
CA SER A 229 -10.92 -17.86 -10.03
C SER A 229 -11.28 -16.39 -9.82
N PRO A 230 -11.37 -15.55 -10.88
CA PRO A 230 -11.82 -14.16 -10.76
C PRO A 230 -13.20 -13.98 -10.12
N ALA A 231 -14.07 -15.01 -10.18
CA ALA A 231 -15.41 -14.96 -9.58
C ALA A 231 -15.37 -15.09 -8.05
N ALA A 232 -14.41 -15.84 -7.50
CA ALA A 232 -14.27 -16.07 -6.06
C ALA A 232 -12.78 -16.26 -5.68
N PRO A 233 -11.94 -15.22 -5.85
CA PRO A 233 -10.53 -15.32 -5.56
C PRO A 233 -10.26 -15.18 -4.06
N ALA A 234 -9.21 -15.85 -3.58
CA ALA A 234 -8.59 -15.46 -2.32
C ALA A 234 -7.86 -14.12 -2.50
N SER A 235 -7.87 -13.28 -1.47
CA SER A 235 -7.26 -11.95 -1.50
C SER A 235 -6.19 -11.81 -0.42
N TYR A 236 -5.02 -11.32 -0.80
CA TYR A 236 -3.88 -11.15 0.09
C TYR A 236 -3.35 -9.72 0.04
N PHE A 237 -2.91 -9.23 1.18
CA PHE A 237 -2.29 -7.91 1.31
C PHE A 237 -0.83 -8.07 1.72
N GLN A 238 0.04 -7.31 1.08
CA GLN A 238 1.44 -7.21 1.47
C GLN A 238 1.86 -5.74 1.49
N PRO A 239 2.13 -5.15 2.66
CA PRO A 239 2.73 -3.83 2.74
C PRO A 239 4.15 -3.86 2.18
N VAL A 240 4.44 -3.02 1.18
CA VAL A 240 5.75 -2.90 0.55
C VAL A 240 6.28 -1.49 0.76
N LEU A 241 7.45 -1.41 1.41
CA LEU A 241 8.19 -0.18 1.71
C LEU A 241 9.66 -0.34 1.29
N CYS A 242 10.50 0.66 1.55
CA CYS A 242 11.95 0.44 1.41
C CYS A 242 12.40 -0.69 2.34
N MET A 243 13.02 -1.71 1.76
CA MET A 243 13.49 -2.86 2.52
C MET A 243 14.79 -2.60 3.28
N HIS A 244 15.42 -1.44 3.09
CA HIS A 244 16.74 -1.10 3.64
C HIS A 244 17.76 -2.24 3.43
N CYS A 245 17.81 -2.75 2.20
CA CYS A 245 18.71 -3.81 1.73
C CYS A 245 20.14 -3.57 2.20
N GLU A 246 20.83 -4.58 2.74
CA GLU A 246 22.28 -4.50 3.02
C GLU A 246 23.08 -4.45 1.71
N GLU A 247 22.75 -5.32 0.77
CA GLU A 247 23.27 -5.28 -0.60
C GLU A 247 22.34 -4.40 -1.43
N ALA A 248 22.42 -3.09 -1.24
CA ALA A 248 21.48 -2.14 -1.85
C ALA A 248 21.82 -1.81 -3.31
N PRO A 249 21.12 -2.37 -4.32
CA PRO A 249 21.40 -2.06 -5.73
C PRO A 249 21.12 -0.60 -6.07
N CYS A 250 20.26 0.06 -5.30
CA CYS A 250 19.90 1.45 -5.50
C CYS A 250 21.00 2.45 -5.07
N GLU A 251 22.00 2.02 -4.29
CA GLU A 251 23.10 2.89 -3.85
C GLU A 251 24.22 2.99 -4.87
N VAL A 252 24.71 1.84 -5.34
CA VAL A 252 25.86 1.74 -6.27
C VAL A 252 25.62 2.45 -7.61
N VAL A 253 24.35 2.72 -7.95
CA VAL A 253 23.95 3.43 -9.18
C VAL A 253 23.78 4.94 -9.01
N CYS A 254 23.96 5.49 -7.80
CA CYS A 254 23.84 6.91 -7.56
C CYS A 254 25.17 7.63 -7.84
N PRO A 255 25.27 8.44 -8.91
CA PRO A 255 26.55 9.03 -9.32
C PRO A 255 27.09 10.10 -8.37
N VAL A 256 26.26 10.57 -7.44
CA VAL A 256 26.58 11.69 -6.53
C VAL A 256 26.59 11.28 -5.06
N GLY A 257 26.37 9.99 -4.75
CA GLY A 257 26.32 9.51 -3.36
C GLY A 257 25.14 10.10 -2.56
N ALA A 258 23.99 10.34 -3.20
CA ALA A 258 22.78 10.84 -2.52
C ALA A 258 22.02 9.74 -1.75
N THR A 259 22.43 8.49 -1.90
CA THR A 259 21.91 7.37 -1.13
C THR A 259 23.08 6.51 -0.71
N VAL A 260 23.18 6.27 0.60
CA VAL A 260 24.30 5.58 1.24
C VAL A 260 23.79 4.83 2.46
N HIS A 261 24.46 3.74 2.85
CA HIS A 261 24.27 3.17 4.16
C HIS A 261 24.88 4.02 5.26
N ASP A 262 24.20 4.09 6.40
CA ASP A 262 24.80 4.54 7.66
C ASP A 262 25.39 3.36 8.45
N SER A 263 26.07 3.66 9.55
CA SER A 263 26.67 2.64 10.41
C SER A 263 25.65 1.73 11.10
N GLU A 264 24.36 2.10 11.17
CA GLU A 264 23.32 1.36 11.89
C GLU A 264 22.48 0.44 10.98
N GLY A 265 22.84 0.29 9.70
CA GLY A 265 22.11 -0.59 8.78
C GLY A 265 21.13 0.13 7.86
N LEU A 266 20.90 1.43 8.02
CA LEU A 266 19.91 2.13 7.22
C LEU A 266 20.48 2.57 5.89
N ASN A 267 19.79 2.23 4.82
CA ASN A 267 19.88 3.00 3.58
C ASN A 267 19.33 4.42 3.84
N VAL A 268 20.17 5.45 3.82
CA VAL A 268 19.79 6.86 4.04
C VAL A 268 19.68 7.57 2.70
N MET A 269 18.55 8.25 2.46
CA MET A 269 18.34 9.07 1.27
C MET A 269 18.59 10.53 1.63
N VAL A 270 19.68 11.09 1.13
CA VAL A 270 20.10 12.47 1.38
C VAL A 270 19.50 13.37 0.30
N TYR A 271 18.35 13.97 0.61
CA TYR A 271 17.51 14.67 -0.37
C TYR A 271 18.23 15.81 -1.10
N ASN A 272 19.00 16.63 -0.39
CA ASN A 272 19.70 17.79 -0.94
C ASN A 272 20.89 17.44 -1.86
N ARG A 273 21.37 16.19 -1.82
CA ARG A 273 22.44 15.70 -2.70
C ARG A 273 21.89 15.10 -3.99
N CYS A 274 20.60 14.79 -4.04
CA CYS A 274 19.98 14.16 -5.19
C CYS A 274 19.90 15.13 -6.38
N VAL A 275 20.50 14.73 -7.52
CA VAL A 275 20.45 15.50 -8.78
C VAL A 275 19.40 14.98 -9.77
N GLY A 276 18.51 14.08 -9.33
CA GLY A 276 17.34 13.67 -10.10
C GLY A 276 17.56 12.71 -11.27
N THR A 277 18.66 11.95 -11.28
CA THR A 277 18.95 10.96 -12.35
C THR A 277 17.95 9.81 -12.41
N ARG A 278 17.23 9.54 -11.31
CA ARG A 278 16.21 8.49 -11.16
C ARG A 278 16.69 7.04 -11.29
N PHE A 279 17.96 6.80 -11.57
CA PHE A 279 18.49 5.45 -11.78
C PHE A 279 18.35 4.54 -10.55
N CYS A 280 18.43 5.11 -9.34
CA CYS A 280 18.19 4.39 -8.09
C CYS A 280 16.78 3.77 -7.99
N SER A 281 15.77 4.32 -8.66
CA SER A 281 14.44 3.70 -8.75
C SER A 281 14.44 2.51 -9.69
N ASN A 282 15.06 2.64 -10.88
CA ASN A 282 15.13 1.55 -11.85
C ASN A 282 15.82 0.32 -11.26
N ASN A 283 16.94 0.52 -10.55
CA ASN A 283 17.72 -0.57 -9.97
C ASN A 283 17.13 -1.10 -8.65
N CYS A 284 16.16 -0.40 -8.04
CA CYS A 284 15.45 -0.93 -6.88
C CYS A 284 14.47 -2.02 -7.35
N PRO A 285 14.62 -3.29 -6.91
CA PRO A 285 13.75 -4.37 -7.38
C PRO A 285 12.30 -4.18 -6.92
N TYR A 286 12.10 -3.54 -5.77
CA TYR A 286 10.77 -3.32 -5.18
C TYR A 286 10.04 -2.08 -5.73
N LYS A 287 10.74 -1.23 -6.51
CA LYS A 287 10.22 0.06 -7.00
C LYS A 287 9.57 0.88 -5.89
N VAL A 288 10.29 1.09 -4.78
CA VAL A 288 9.84 1.85 -3.58
C VAL A 288 10.54 3.19 -3.41
N ARG A 289 11.30 3.59 -4.42
CA ARG A 289 11.83 4.95 -4.56
C ARG A 289 10.78 5.79 -5.29
N ARG A 290 10.45 6.96 -4.77
CA ARG A 290 9.40 7.85 -5.29
C ARG A 290 9.99 9.18 -5.69
N PHE A 291 9.70 9.65 -6.89
CA PHE A 291 10.37 10.82 -7.46
C PHE A 291 9.44 12.03 -7.50
N ASN A 292 9.91 13.16 -6.97
CA ASN A 292 9.21 14.43 -7.13
C ASN A 292 9.37 14.94 -8.56
N TYR A 293 8.45 14.57 -9.45
CA TYR A 293 8.44 15.05 -10.83
C TYR A 293 8.22 16.56 -10.92
N PHE A 294 7.39 17.09 -10.02
CA PHE A 294 7.11 18.51 -9.87
C PHE A 294 7.39 18.93 -8.44
N ALA A 295 7.24 20.23 -8.15
CA ALA A 295 7.37 20.73 -6.79
C ALA A 295 6.07 20.47 -6.00
N PHE A 296 5.68 19.20 -5.86
CA PHE A 296 4.39 18.79 -5.28
C PHE A 296 4.15 19.43 -3.90
N ALA A 297 5.16 19.46 -3.03
CA ALA A 297 5.04 20.10 -1.72
C ALA A 297 4.85 21.63 -1.78
N LYS A 298 5.23 22.29 -2.87
CA LYS A 298 4.95 23.72 -3.08
C LYS A 298 3.54 23.95 -3.66
N GLU A 299 3.06 22.99 -4.44
CA GLU A 299 1.77 23.06 -5.13
C GLU A 299 0.59 22.60 -4.23
N GLU A 300 0.84 21.72 -3.26
CA GLU A 300 -0.17 21.29 -2.30
C GLU A 300 -0.62 22.42 -1.36
N GLN A 301 -1.89 22.40 -0.96
CA GLN A 301 -2.48 23.37 -0.03
C GLN A 301 -2.36 22.90 1.44
N ARG A 302 -1.23 22.28 1.80
CA ARG A 302 -0.97 21.85 3.18
C ARG A 302 -0.39 23.02 3.98
N PRO A 303 -1.00 23.41 5.11
CA PRO A 303 -0.46 24.50 5.93
C PRO A 303 0.91 24.11 6.51
N PRO A 304 1.87 25.05 6.62
CA PRO A 304 3.20 24.76 7.15
C PRO A 304 3.18 24.11 8.55
N GLU A 305 2.21 24.47 9.39
CA GLU A 305 2.05 23.96 10.76
C GLU A 305 1.66 22.48 10.80
N ALA A 306 1.08 21.95 9.71
CA ALA A 306 0.76 20.54 9.59
C ALA A 306 1.98 19.69 9.19
N ARG A 307 3.16 20.28 8.98
CA ARG A 307 4.37 19.58 8.59
C ARG A 307 5.22 19.25 9.80
N ASN A 308 5.81 18.06 9.78
CA ASN A 308 6.80 17.65 10.78
C ASN A 308 8.05 18.53 10.65
N PRO A 309 8.46 19.28 11.69
CA PRO A 309 9.62 20.16 11.63
C PRO A 309 10.95 19.39 11.47
N ASP A 310 10.98 18.12 11.86
CA ASP A 310 12.19 17.29 11.88
C ASP A 310 12.43 16.54 10.56
N VAL A 311 11.52 16.68 9.59
CA VAL A 311 11.63 16.05 8.27
C VAL A 311 11.70 17.10 7.18
N THR A 312 12.76 17.07 6.38
CA THR A 312 12.93 17.94 5.21
C THR A 312 11.70 17.93 4.33
N VAL A 313 11.19 19.09 3.91
CA VAL A 313 10.20 19.19 2.83
C VAL A 313 10.94 19.21 1.50
N ARG A 314 10.61 18.30 0.59
CA ARG A 314 11.38 18.11 -0.64
C ARG A 314 10.88 19.02 -1.76
N GLY A 315 11.82 19.51 -2.57
CA GLY A 315 11.53 20.21 -3.82
C GLY A 315 11.36 19.24 -5.00
N GLY A 316 11.05 19.80 -6.18
CA GLY A 316 11.03 19.04 -7.43
C GLY A 316 12.42 18.53 -7.81
N GLY A 317 12.46 17.38 -8.49
CA GLY A 317 13.70 16.78 -8.98
C GLY A 317 14.41 15.85 -8.00
N VAL A 318 13.79 15.51 -6.85
CA VAL A 318 14.42 14.75 -5.78
C VAL A 318 13.73 13.41 -5.56
N MET A 319 14.54 12.36 -5.34
CA MET A 319 14.05 11.03 -4.98
C MET A 319 13.79 10.93 -3.47
N GLU A 320 12.75 10.20 -3.12
CA GLU A 320 12.36 9.86 -1.77
C GLU A 320 12.19 8.35 -1.61
N LYS A 321 12.13 7.89 -0.36
CA LYS A 321 11.82 6.51 0.02
C LYS A 321 11.51 6.45 1.51
N CYS A 322 10.93 5.35 1.97
CA CYS A 322 10.87 5.07 3.41
C CYS A 322 12.28 5.10 4.03
N THR A 323 12.42 5.79 5.15
CA THR A 323 13.68 5.99 5.91
C THR A 323 13.64 5.31 7.27
N PHE A 324 12.71 4.38 7.50
CA PHE A 324 12.38 3.87 8.85
C PHE A 324 12.09 4.98 9.87
N CYS A 325 11.52 6.10 9.42
CA CYS A 325 11.25 7.27 10.26
C CYS A 325 12.54 7.73 10.98
N LEU A 326 13.63 7.92 10.21
CA LEU A 326 14.96 8.32 10.71
C LEU A 326 14.91 9.47 11.73
N GLN A 327 14.00 10.42 11.59
CA GLN A 327 13.79 11.50 12.55
C GLN A 327 13.47 11.00 13.97
N ARG A 328 12.65 9.94 14.10
CA ARG A 328 12.31 9.31 15.40
C ARG A 328 13.49 8.52 15.96
N ILE A 329 14.24 7.85 15.08
CA ILE A 329 15.48 7.15 15.47
C ILE A 329 16.50 8.17 15.99
N ALA A 330 16.70 9.26 15.26
CA ALA A 330 17.64 10.31 15.62
C ALA A 330 17.25 11.00 16.93
N GLU A 331 15.97 11.31 17.14
CA GLU A 331 15.47 11.87 18.40
C GLU A 331 15.75 10.93 19.59
N ALA A 332 15.37 9.65 19.46
CA ALA A 332 15.60 8.65 20.51
C ALA A 332 17.09 8.47 20.80
N ARG A 333 17.94 8.51 19.76
CA ARG A 333 19.40 8.44 19.88
C ARG A 333 19.96 9.65 20.61
N ILE A 334 19.55 10.86 20.26
CA ILE A 334 19.99 12.10 20.93
C ILE A 334 19.66 12.05 22.42
N VAL A 335 18.46 11.58 22.78
CA VAL A 335 18.05 11.42 24.18
C VAL A 335 18.92 10.39 24.89
N ALA A 336 19.15 9.24 24.26
CA ALA A 336 19.96 8.16 24.81
C ALA A 336 21.43 8.57 25.02
N ASP A 337 22.02 9.28 24.06
CA ASP A 337 23.39 9.80 24.13
C ASP A 337 23.53 10.82 25.26
N ARG A 338 22.57 11.73 25.41
CA ARG A 338 22.54 12.71 26.52
C ARG A 338 22.47 12.02 27.89
N GLU A 339 21.77 10.91 27.96
CA GLU A 339 21.58 10.11 29.19
C GLU A 339 22.66 9.02 29.35
N ASN A 340 23.63 8.96 28.43
CA ASN A 340 24.70 7.96 28.37
C ASN A 340 24.19 6.52 28.54
N ARG A 341 23.12 6.18 27.81
CA ARG A 341 22.50 4.86 27.81
C ARG A 341 22.25 4.35 26.39
N PRO A 342 22.00 3.05 26.20
CA PRO A 342 21.59 2.53 24.91
C PRO A 342 20.26 3.15 24.43
N VAL A 343 20.10 3.24 23.11
CA VAL A 343 18.83 3.64 22.49
C VAL A 343 17.76 2.64 22.90
N GLY A 344 16.64 3.17 23.39
CA GLY A 344 15.48 2.37 23.77
C GLY A 344 14.66 1.93 22.56
N GLU A 345 13.42 1.50 22.84
CA GLU A 345 12.46 1.20 21.78
C GLU A 345 12.13 2.45 20.96
N VAL A 346 12.11 2.29 19.64
CA VAL A 346 11.69 3.33 18.69
C VAL A 346 10.48 2.82 17.94
N VAL A 347 9.39 3.59 17.95
CA VAL A 347 8.15 3.24 17.26
C VAL A 347 8.00 4.09 16.01
N THR A 348 8.07 3.46 14.84
CA THR A 348 7.85 4.11 13.54
C THR A 348 6.39 4.54 13.36
N ALA A 349 6.13 5.50 12.47
CA ALA A 349 4.76 5.96 12.21
C ALA A 349 3.85 4.85 11.66
N CYS A 350 4.36 3.98 10.77
CA CYS A 350 3.59 2.86 10.26
C CYS A 350 3.27 1.80 11.33
N GLN A 351 4.19 1.57 12.28
CA GLN A 351 3.94 0.71 13.44
C GLN A 351 2.92 1.30 14.40
N ALA A 352 3.08 2.58 14.78
CA ALA A 352 2.18 3.25 15.71
C ALA A 352 0.73 3.31 15.21
N ALA A 353 0.53 3.49 13.89
CA ALA A 353 -0.79 3.62 13.29
C ALA A 353 -1.45 2.28 12.93
N CYS A 354 -0.73 1.17 12.98
CA CYS A 354 -1.28 -0.12 12.55
C CYS A 354 -2.21 -0.70 13.62
N PRO A 355 -3.53 -0.80 13.37
CA PRO A 355 -4.48 -1.24 14.41
C PRO A 355 -4.31 -2.71 14.77
N THR A 356 -3.77 -3.53 13.86
CA THR A 356 -3.52 -4.96 14.07
C THR A 356 -2.09 -5.26 14.50
N GLN A 357 -1.27 -4.23 14.72
CA GLN A 357 0.15 -4.37 15.11
C GLN A 357 0.95 -5.28 14.17
N ALA A 358 0.66 -5.21 12.87
CA ALA A 358 1.36 -6.02 11.87
C ALA A 358 2.83 -5.65 11.71
N PHE A 359 3.25 -4.45 12.09
CA PHE A 359 4.65 -4.01 11.97
C PHE A 359 5.36 -4.12 13.31
N THR A 360 6.54 -4.71 13.32
CA THR A 360 7.47 -4.68 14.46
C THR A 360 8.79 -4.11 13.99
N PHE A 361 9.15 -2.91 14.45
CA PHE A 361 10.45 -2.28 14.18
C PHE A 361 11.32 -2.27 15.43
N GLY A 362 12.64 -2.41 15.27
CA GLY A 362 13.56 -2.33 16.38
C GLY A 362 15.01 -2.66 16.01
N ASN A 363 15.85 -2.76 17.04
CA ASN A 363 17.26 -3.12 16.89
C ASN A 363 17.41 -4.65 16.85
N MET A 364 17.69 -5.22 15.68
CA MET A 364 17.88 -6.67 15.52
C MET A 364 19.21 -7.20 16.09
N ALA A 365 20.16 -6.32 16.46
CA ALA A 365 21.38 -6.73 17.14
C ALA A 365 21.13 -7.09 18.62
N ALA A 366 20.02 -6.61 19.20
CA ALA A 366 19.57 -6.97 20.54
C ALA A 366 18.74 -8.28 20.47
N PRO A 367 19.23 -9.43 20.97
CA PRO A 367 18.58 -10.73 20.78
C PRO A 367 17.21 -10.85 21.48
N ASP A 368 17.01 -10.05 22.52
CA ASP A 368 15.78 -9.98 23.31
C ASP A 368 14.73 -9.04 22.71
N SER A 369 15.10 -8.24 21.71
CA SER A 369 14.16 -7.37 20.99
C SER A 369 13.06 -8.17 20.28
N GLU A 370 11.87 -7.59 20.21
CA GLU A 370 10.72 -8.23 19.58
C GLU A 370 10.97 -8.51 18.09
N VAL A 371 11.67 -7.61 17.39
CA VAL A 371 12.01 -7.82 15.97
C VAL A 371 12.99 -8.98 15.78
N ALA A 372 13.96 -9.15 16.68
CA ALA A 372 14.91 -10.26 16.59
C ALA A 372 14.20 -11.61 16.81
N LYS A 373 13.24 -11.67 17.74
CA LYS A 373 12.41 -12.86 17.97
C LYS A 373 11.52 -13.17 16.77
N ARG A 374 10.83 -12.16 16.21
CA ARG A 374 9.96 -12.36 15.04
C ARG A 374 10.71 -12.81 13.80
N LYS A 375 11.93 -12.30 13.57
CA LYS A 375 12.79 -12.75 12.46
C LYS A 375 13.32 -14.18 12.62
N GLN A 376 13.15 -14.81 13.78
CA GLN A 376 13.41 -16.23 13.99
C GLN A 376 12.16 -17.11 13.79
N SER A 377 11.01 -16.49 13.49
CA SER A 377 9.78 -17.20 13.16
C SER A 377 10.02 -18.15 11.98
N PRO A 378 9.48 -19.38 12.00
CA PRO A 378 9.60 -20.31 10.88
C PRO A 378 8.83 -19.82 9.63
N LEU A 379 8.01 -18.78 9.78
CA LEU A 379 7.27 -18.10 8.72
C LEU A 379 8.02 -16.90 8.14
N ASP A 380 9.18 -16.52 8.70
CA ASP A 380 9.96 -15.38 8.23
C ASP A 380 10.52 -15.62 6.82
N TYR A 381 10.32 -14.64 5.94
CA TYR A 381 10.90 -14.65 4.60
C TYR A 381 11.20 -13.23 4.09
N ALA A 382 12.18 -13.14 3.20
CA ALA A 382 12.55 -11.95 2.45
C ALA A 382 11.83 -11.91 1.11
N LEU A 383 11.22 -10.77 0.81
CA LEU A 383 10.62 -10.53 -0.51
C LEU A 383 11.73 -10.47 -1.58
N LEU A 384 11.55 -11.24 -2.67
CA LEU A 384 12.51 -11.36 -3.78
C LEU A 384 13.89 -11.86 -3.33
N ALA A 385 13.94 -12.86 -2.44
CA ALA A 385 15.18 -13.43 -1.90
C ALA A 385 16.20 -13.82 -2.97
N GLY A 386 15.76 -14.25 -4.16
CA GLY A 386 16.63 -14.59 -5.30
C GLY A 386 17.46 -13.42 -5.85
N GLN A 387 17.15 -12.17 -5.49
CA GLN A 387 17.96 -10.99 -5.84
C GLN A 387 19.16 -10.78 -4.89
N ASN A 388 19.24 -11.55 -3.80
CA ASN A 388 20.29 -11.47 -2.77
C ASN A 388 20.54 -10.03 -2.25
N THR A 389 19.49 -9.20 -2.17
CA THR A 389 19.57 -7.83 -1.65
C THR A 389 19.71 -7.75 -0.13
N ARG A 390 19.45 -8.86 0.58
CA ARG A 390 19.52 -8.97 2.05
C ARG A 390 18.71 -7.89 2.76
N PRO A 391 17.38 -7.92 2.61
CA PRO A 391 16.52 -6.89 3.15
C PRO A 391 16.47 -6.90 4.67
N ARG A 392 16.46 -5.70 5.27
CA ARG A 392 16.20 -5.49 6.71
C ARG A 392 14.72 -5.61 7.07
N VAL A 393 13.84 -5.44 6.09
CA VAL A 393 12.42 -5.79 6.21
C VAL A 393 12.23 -7.25 5.78
N THR A 394 11.67 -8.06 6.66
CA THR A 394 11.18 -9.40 6.33
C THR A 394 9.70 -9.50 6.67
N TYR A 395 9.07 -10.58 6.22
CA TYR A 395 7.64 -10.81 6.35
C TYR A 395 7.41 -12.13 7.07
N GLU A 396 6.43 -12.16 7.96
CA GLU A 396 5.88 -13.43 8.45
C GLU A 396 4.74 -13.84 7.51
N ALA A 397 4.88 -15.01 6.88
CA ALA A 397 3.92 -15.53 5.91
C ALA A 397 2.52 -15.75 6.53
N ARG A 398 1.49 -15.67 5.69
CA ARG A 398 0.09 -15.75 6.15
C ARG A 398 -0.39 -17.19 6.27
N ILE A 399 -0.94 -17.56 7.42
CA ILE A 399 -1.54 -18.88 7.64
C ILE A 399 -3.07 -18.77 7.62
N ARG A 400 -3.70 -19.35 6.59
CA ARG A 400 -5.14 -19.52 6.52
C ARG A 400 -5.55 -20.70 7.39
N ASN A 401 -6.72 -20.59 8.03
CA ASN A 401 -7.32 -21.70 8.77
C ASN A 401 -8.64 -22.12 8.10
N PRO A 402 -8.59 -22.72 6.90
CA PRO A 402 -9.80 -23.19 6.22
C PRO A 402 -10.47 -24.28 7.05
N ASN A 403 -11.81 -24.33 7.01
CA ASN A 403 -12.54 -25.39 7.67
C ASN A 403 -12.44 -26.67 6.82
N PRO A 404 -11.99 -27.82 7.38
CA PRO A 404 -11.91 -29.08 6.65
C PRO A 404 -13.23 -29.51 6.00
N SER A 405 -14.39 -29.11 6.55
CA SER A 405 -15.70 -29.43 5.96
C SER A 405 -16.00 -28.68 4.66
N LEU A 406 -15.23 -27.65 4.32
CA LEU A 406 -15.43 -26.80 3.14
C LEU A 406 -14.38 -27.04 2.04
N GLU A 407 -13.27 -27.71 2.33
CA GLU A 407 -12.18 -27.95 1.36
C GLU A 407 -12.53 -28.93 0.22
N GLY A 408 -13.67 -29.63 0.29
CA GLY A 408 -14.14 -30.57 -0.73
C GLY A 408 -15.38 -30.14 -1.54
N GLY A 409 -15.85 -28.89 -1.38
CA GLY A 409 -17.15 -28.44 -1.91
C GLY A 409 -17.13 -27.60 -3.18
N GLY A 410 -15.97 -27.42 -3.81
CA GLY A 410 -15.81 -26.67 -5.06
C GLY A 410 -15.62 -27.61 -6.25
N GLY A 411 -16.71 -28.26 -6.69
CA GLY A 411 -16.81 -28.94 -7.97
C GLY A 411 -17.42 -28.04 -9.03
#